data_AF-A0A350ET07-F1
#
_entry.id   AF-A0A350ET07-F1
#
_cell.length_a   1.000
_cell.length_b   1.000
_cell.length_c   1.000
_cell.angle_alpha   90.00
_cell.angle_beta   90.00
_cell.angle_gamma   90.00
#
_symmetry.space_group_name_H-M   'P 1'
#
loop_
_entity.id
_entity.type
_entity.pdbx_description
1 polymer ?
#
loop_
_entity_poly.entity_id
_entity_poly.type
_entity_poly.pdbx_seq_one_letter_code
_entity_poly.pdbx_strand_id
1 'polypeptide(L)'
;DDWTALLRRLSRARGLVEGDPELRRAIVGWHVEGPFLSPEPGYCGAHDPAKMCDPSPARMEELREAAGADPVLLTLAPERAGAVEAI
;
A
#
# COMPACT_ATOMS: atom_id res chain seq x y z
N ASP A 1 13.48 3.27 -6.71
CA ASP A 1 13.34 3.15 -5.24
C ASP A 1 12.22 2.15 -4.93
N ASP A 2 12.11 1.70 -3.67
CA ASP A 2 11.16 0.67 -3.25
C ASP A 2 9.68 1.10 -3.37
N TRP A 3 9.40 2.39 -3.18
CA TRP A 3 8.05 2.94 -3.29
C TRP A 3 7.56 2.92 -4.74
N THR A 4 8.36 3.41 -5.67
CA THR A 4 8.07 3.31 -7.12
C THR A 4 7.85 1.85 -7.54
N ALA A 5 8.61 0.91 -6.98
CA ALA A 5 8.44 -0.51 -7.26
C ALA A 5 7.12 -1.08 -6.71
N LEU A 6 6.66 -0.63 -5.55
CA LEU A 6 5.35 -0.99 -4.97
C LEU A 6 4.21 -0.50 -5.87
N LEU A 7 4.21 0.78 -6.24
CA LEU A 7 3.17 1.37 -7.11
C LEU A 7 3.08 0.64 -8.45
N ARG A 8 4.24 0.34 -9.07
CA ARG A 8 4.28 -0.43 -10.32
C ARG A 8 3.68 -1.84 -10.18
N ARG A 9 3.93 -2.52 -9.05
CA ARG A 9 3.36 -3.86 -8.79
C ARG A 9 1.85 -3.77 -8.63
N LEU A 10 1.35 -2.78 -7.88
CA LEU A 10 -0.07 -2.53 -7.68
C LEU A 10 -0.78 -2.26 -9.02
N SER A 11 -0.29 -1.30 -9.80
CA SER A 11 -0.88 -0.98 -11.11
C SER A 11 -0.86 -2.18 -12.07
N ARG A 12 0.22 -2.99 -12.05
CA ARG A 12 0.30 -4.21 -12.85
C ARG A 12 -0.72 -5.25 -12.40
N ALA A 13 -0.84 -5.48 -11.09
CA ALA A 13 -1.80 -6.44 -10.55
C ALA A 13 -3.24 -6.02 -10.90
N ARG A 14 -3.57 -4.73 -10.77
CA ARG A 14 -4.83 -4.16 -11.24
C ARG A 14 -5.09 -4.44 -12.72
N GLY A 15 -4.11 -4.18 -13.58
CA GLY A 15 -4.24 -4.46 -15.02
C GLY A 15 -4.52 -5.94 -15.33
N LEU A 16 -3.96 -6.87 -14.55
CA LEU A 16 -4.25 -8.30 -14.69
C LEU A 16 -5.68 -8.64 -14.26
N VAL A 17 -6.16 -8.05 -13.17
CA VAL A 17 -7.54 -8.24 -12.66
C VAL A 17 -8.56 -7.65 -13.64
N GLU A 18 -8.31 -6.45 -14.16
CA GLU A 18 -9.18 -5.78 -15.15
C GLU A 18 -9.33 -6.60 -16.43
N GLY A 19 -8.24 -7.24 -16.89
CA GLY A 19 -8.21 -8.05 -18.10
C GLY A 19 -8.88 -9.41 -17.99
N ASP A 20 -9.31 -9.83 -16.78
CA ASP A 20 -9.84 -11.17 -16.52
C ASP A 20 -11.17 -11.11 -15.73
N PRO A 21 -12.32 -11.50 -16.35
CA PRO A 21 -13.61 -11.47 -15.69
C PRO A 21 -13.74 -12.36 -14.45
N GLU A 22 -12.98 -13.45 -14.36
CA GLU A 22 -12.98 -14.33 -13.19
C GLU A 22 -12.22 -13.69 -12.03
N LEU A 23 -11.04 -13.14 -12.30
CA LEU A 23 -10.27 -12.40 -11.30
C LEU A 23 -11.06 -11.18 -10.78
N ARG A 24 -11.72 -10.43 -11.66
CA ARG A 24 -12.54 -9.27 -11.27
C ARG A 24 -13.74 -9.63 -10.38
N ARG A 25 -14.20 -10.88 -10.39
CA ARG A 25 -15.24 -11.37 -9.46
C ARG A 25 -14.66 -11.80 -8.11
N ALA A 26 -13.42 -12.30 -8.11
CA ALA A 26 -12.78 -12.84 -6.91
C ALA A 26 -11.99 -11.80 -6.11
N ILE A 27 -11.45 -10.78 -6.76
CA ILE A 27 -10.58 -9.77 -6.18
C ILE A 27 -11.29 -8.42 -6.23
N VAL A 28 -11.67 -7.92 -5.05
CA VAL A 28 -12.51 -6.72 -4.90
C VAL A 28 -11.71 -5.45 -4.62
N GLY A 29 -10.38 -5.56 -4.44
CA GLY A 29 -9.52 -4.44 -4.08
C GLY A 29 -8.17 -4.88 -3.54
N TRP A 30 -7.48 -3.96 -2.89
CA TRP A 30 -6.08 -4.11 -2.51
C TRP A 30 -5.88 -3.85 -1.03
N HIS A 31 -5.22 -4.78 -0.33
CA HIS A 31 -4.70 -4.54 0.99
C HIS A 31 -3.20 -4.27 0.89
N VAL A 32 -2.79 -3.07 1.28
CA VAL A 32 -1.40 -2.62 1.30
C VAL A 32 -0.94 -2.63 2.76
N GLU A 33 -0.09 -3.59 3.10
CA GLU A 33 0.46 -3.75 4.45
C GLU A 33 1.95 -3.37 4.45
N GLY A 34 2.24 -2.17 4.97
CA GLY A 34 3.54 -1.53 4.81
C GLY A 34 3.64 -0.68 3.52
N PRO A 35 4.60 0.25 3.44
CA PRO A 35 5.77 0.39 4.32
C PRO A 35 5.57 1.29 5.54
N PHE A 36 4.35 1.74 5.83
CA PHE A 36 4.07 2.68 6.92
C PHE A 36 3.85 2.01 8.28
N LEU A 37 4.42 0.83 8.52
CA LEU A 37 4.38 0.16 9.83
C LEU A 37 5.54 0.63 10.71
N SER A 38 5.53 0.27 11.98
CA SER A 38 6.65 0.54 12.88
C SER A 38 7.85 -0.37 12.58
N PRO A 39 9.08 0.17 12.53
CA PRO A 39 10.30 -0.64 12.40
C PRO A 39 10.72 -1.30 13.71
N GLU A 40 10.03 -1.03 14.82
CA GLU A 40 10.41 -1.55 16.12
C GLU A 40 10.26 -3.08 16.19
N PRO A 41 11.22 -3.79 16.84
CA PRO A 41 11.14 -5.23 17.01
C PRO A 41 9.82 -5.66 17.66
N GLY A 42 9.14 -6.61 17.02
CA GLY A 42 7.83 -7.10 17.45
C GLY A 42 6.64 -6.46 16.71
N TYR A 43 6.78 -5.21 16.23
CA TYR A 43 5.73 -4.53 15.48
C TYR A 43 5.85 -4.73 13.96
N CYS A 44 7.09 -4.79 13.44
CA CYS A 44 7.33 -5.03 12.01
C CYS A 44 6.95 -6.45 11.57
N GLY A 45 6.81 -7.40 12.50
CA GLY A 45 6.54 -8.80 12.21
C GLY A 45 7.55 -9.39 11.22
N ALA A 46 7.05 -9.97 10.13
CA ALA A 46 7.87 -10.53 9.06
C ALA A 46 8.34 -9.50 8.01
N HIS A 47 7.89 -8.24 8.10
CA HIS A 47 8.33 -7.19 7.19
C HIS A 47 9.77 -6.76 7.50
N ASP A 48 10.51 -6.40 6.44
CA ASP A 48 11.87 -5.86 6.58
C ASP A 48 11.81 -4.46 7.22
N PRO A 49 12.32 -4.27 8.45
CA PRO A 49 12.26 -2.99 9.14
C PRO A 49 13.03 -1.89 8.42
N ALA A 50 14.03 -2.23 7.58
CA ALA A 50 14.80 -1.25 6.82
C ALA A 50 14.00 -0.57 5.70
N LYS A 51 12.85 -1.13 5.32
CA LYS A 51 11.95 -0.58 4.29
C LYS A 51 10.84 0.29 4.85
N MET A 52 10.72 0.33 6.17
CA MET A 52 9.71 1.12 6.85
C MET A 52 9.99 2.61 6.65
N CYS A 53 8.96 3.40 6.35
CA CYS A 53 9.11 4.82 6.14
C CYS A 53 7.86 5.59 6.57
N ASP A 54 7.99 6.90 6.72
CA ASP A 54 6.86 7.72 7.15
C ASP A 54 5.83 7.89 6.02
N PRO A 55 4.53 7.85 6.36
CA PRO A 55 3.46 8.18 5.43
C PRO A 55 3.45 9.68 5.11
N SER A 56 2.84 10.04 3.99
CA SER A 56 2.54 11.43 3.65
C SER A 56 1.27 11.50 2.80
N PRO A 57 0.57 12.64 2.77
CA PRO A 57 -0.60 12.82 1.91
C PRO A 57 -0.30 12.52 0.43
N ALA A 58 0.85 12.99 -0.06
CA ALA A 58 1.29 12.75 -1.45
C ALA A 58 1.44 11.25 -1.75
N ARG A 59 1.93 10.45 -0.80
CA ARG A 59 2.01 8.99 -0.99
C ARG A 59 0.64 8.33 -1.03
N MET A 60 -0.36 8.87 -0.32
CA MET A 60 -1.72 8.35 -0.41
C MET A 60 -2.36 8.68 -1.75
N GLU A 61 -2.11 9.88 -2.27
CA GLU A 61 -2.53 10.26 -3.63
C GLU A 61 -1.90 9.33 -4.68
N GLU A 62 -0.58 9.13 -4.64
CA GLU A 62 0.12 8.21 -5.54
C GLU A 62 -0.40 6.77 -5.44
N LEU A 63 -0.70 6.30 -4.22
CA LEU A 63 -1.27 4.97 -4.00
C LEU A 63 -2.69 4.85 -4.58
N ARG A 64 -3.52 5.88 -4.38
CA ARG A 64 -4.88 5.96 -4.92
C ARG A 64 -4.85 5.96 -6.45
N GLU A 65 -3.94 6.71 -7.07
CA GLU A 65 -3.75 6.72 -8.52
C GLU A 65 -3.37 5.34 -9.06
N ALA A 66 -2.41 4.67 -8.42
CA ALA A 66 -1.98 3.33 -8.79
C ALA A 66 -3.13 2.30 -8.66
N ALA A 67 -3.94 2.40 -7.61
CA ALA A 67 -5.10 1.53 -7.40
C ALA A 67 -6.31 1.85 -8.29
N GLY A 68 -6.37 3.03 -8.92
CA GLY A 68 -7.46 3.38 -9.86
C GLY A 68 -8.79 3.67 -9.15
N ALA A 69 -9.84 2.90 -9.44
CA ALA A 69 -11.12 2.99 -8.75
C ALA A 69 -11.30 1.93 -7.64
N ASP A 70 -10.39 0.95 -7.56
CA ASP A 70 -10.52 -0.19 -6.65
C ASP A 70 -10.48 0.27 -5.19
N PRO A 71 -11.24 -0.36 -4.28
CA PRO A 71 -11.07 -0.20 -2.85
C PRO A 71 -9.63 -0.50 -2.40
N VAL A 72 -9.11 0.32 -1.49
CA VAL A 72 -7.80 0.12 -0.87
C VAL A 72 -7.97 0.09 0.65
N LEU A 73 -7.46 -0.96 1.26
CA LEU A 73 -7.23 -1.05 2.69
C LEU A 73 -5.73 -0.84 2.94
N LEU A 74 -5.36 0.06 3.84
CA LEU A 74 -3.97 0.36 4.16
C LEU A 74 -3.72 0.07 5.65
N THR A 75 -2.71 -0.74 5.94
CA THR A 75 -2.20 -0.88 7.32
C THR A 75 -1.12 0.18 7.55
N LEU A 76 -1.30 0.96 8.62
CA LEU A 76 -0.41 2.05 9.00
C LEU A 76 -0.24 2.05 10.52
N ALA A 77 0.99 2.29 10.99
CA ALA A 77 1.31 2.48 12.39
C ALA A 77 1.02 3.95 12.80
N PRO A 78 0.05 4.21 13.69
CA PRO A 78 -0.41 5.57 13.99
C PRO A 78 0.63 6.46 14.69
N GLU A 79 1.65 5.86 15.30
CA GLU A 79 2.75 6.55 15.97
C GLU A 79 3.79 7.15 15.00
N ARG A 80 3.71 6.83 13.70
CA ARG A 80 4.64 7.38 12.71
C ARG A 80 4.42 8.88 12.50
N ALA A 81 5.50 9.59 12.22
CA ALA A 81 5.41 10.98 11.83
C ALA A 81 4.58 11.12 10.54
N GLY A 82 3.64 12.06 10.49
CA GLY A 82 2.79 12.25 9.32
C GLY A 82 1.59 11.30 9.21
N ALA A 83 1.39 10.39 10.17
CA ALA A 83 0.33 9.37 10.12
C ALA A 83 -1.08 9.97 10.04
N VAL A 84 -1.36 10.96 10.89
CA VAL A 84 -2.68 11.60 10.97
C VAL A 84 -2.90 12.52 9.78
N GLU A 85 -1.86 13.20 9.31
CA GLU A 85 -1.94 14.09 8.16
C GLU A 85 -2.19 13.31 6.87
N ALA A 86 -1.74 12.06 6.79
CA ALA A 86 -1.88 11.23 5.61
C ALA A 86 -3.27 10.58 5.45
N ILE A 87 -4.15 10.62 6.45
CA ILE A 87 -5.51 10.05 6.41
C ILE A 87 -6.58 11.13 6.21
#